data_AF-A0A150IS22-F1
#
_entry.id   AF-A0A150IS22-F1
#
_cell.length_a   1.000
_cell.length_b   1.000
_cell.length_c   1.000
_cell.angle_alpha   90.00
_cell.angle_beta   90.00
_cell.angle_gamma   90.00
#
_symmetry.space_group_name_H-M   'P 1'
#
loop_
_entity.id
_entity.type
_entity.pdbx_description
1 polymer ?
#
loop_
_entity_poly.entity_id
_entity_poly.type
_entity_poly.pdbx_seq_one_letter_code
_entity_poly.pdbx_strand_id
1 'polypeptide(L)'
;MKTKIEIESKKFEKWVNNYLKSVQRDKIPDALRHITIDLIVKIIEKNPVDTGRSRAGWYIYLDKKGVPHTVSGKDAKAITEGKSKGSFSENFDIYKPFIEIRNGVIYVKYLEYGSSKRSPLGMVRLSMAELSGKLSKEVLDKLTKESISLNR
;
A
#
# COMPACT_ATOMS: atom_id res chain seq x y z
N MET A 1 25.51 -9.64 48.07
CA MET A 1 24.87 -10.58 47.13
C MET A 1 23.91 -9.79 46.22
N LYS A 2 24.36 -9.37 45.02
CA LYS A 2 23.60 -8.54 44.06
C LYS A 2 23.65 -9.15 42.65
N THR A 3 23.58 -10.48 42.54
CA THR A 3 24.11 -11.16 41.33
C THR A 3 23.21 -12.25 40.77
N LYS A 4 21.89 -12.09 40.85
CA LYS A 4 20.94 -13.02 40.20
C LYS A 4 19.77 -12.37 39.44
N ILE A 5 19.43 -11.11 39.73
CA ILE A 5 18.30 -10.42 39.08
C ILE A 5 18.70 -9.75 37.75
N GLU A 6 19.95 -9.28 37.61
CA GLU A 6 20.42 -8.63 36.37
C GLU A 6 20.49 -9.57 35.15
N ILE A 7 20.80 -10.85 35.34
CA ILE A 7 20.92 -11.82 34.24
C ILE A 7 19.55 -12.11 33.60
N GLU A 8 18.48 -12.09 34.40
CA GLU A 8 17.11 -12.23 33.90
C GLU A 8 16.58 -10.93 33.28
N SER A 9 17.03 -9.76 33.76
CA SER A 9 16.57 -8.46 33.22
C SER A 9 16.88 -8.29 31.72
N LYS A 10 18.11 -8.61 31.28
CA LYS A 10 18.49 -8.52 29.85
C LYS A 10 17.77 -9.55 28.98
N LYS A 11 17.53 -10.75 29.51
CA LYS A 11 16.75 -11.78 28.81
C LYS A 11 15.28 -11.39 28.68
N PHE A 12 14.70 -10.85 29.75
CA PHE A 12 13.34 -10.33 29.78
C PHE A 12 13.18 -9.15 28.82
N GLU A 13 14.10 -8.17 28.86
CA GLU A 13 14.09 -7.03 27.93
C GLU A 13 14.17 -7.51 26.47
N LYS A 14 15.06 -8.47 26.17
CA LYS A 14 15.15 -9.08 24.84
C LYS A 14 13.85 -9.81 24.46
N TRP A 15 13.23 -10.53 25.39
CA TRP A 15 11.96 -11.22 25.17
C TRP A 15 10.82 -10.25 24.90
N VAL A 16 10.65 -9.21 25.74
CA VAL A 16 9.66 -8.15 25.56
C VAL A 16 9.87 -7.46 24.22
N ASN A 17 11.10 -7.08 23.87
CA ASN A 17 11.39 -6.46 22.58
C ASN A 17 11.07 -7.37 21.39
N ASN A 18 11.33 -8.67 21.49
CA ASN A 18 10.97 -9.63 20.45
C ASN A 18 9.46 -9.84 20.35
N TYR A 19 8.76 -9.89 21.50
CA TYR A 19 7.32 -10.02 21.56
C TYR A 19 6.62 -8.77 21.01
N LEU A 20 7.06 -7.57 21.39
CA LEU A 20 6.53 -6.32 20.83
C LEU A 20 6.78 -6.23 19.32
N LYS A 21 7.95 -6.68 18.84
CA LYS A 21 8.22 -6.80 17.40
C LYS A 21 7.31 -7.81 16.73
N SER A 22 7.00 -8.95 17.34
CA SER A 22 6.08 -9.94 16.77
C SER A 22 4.64 -9.43 16.73
N VAL A 23 4.16 -8.81 17.81
CA VAL A 23 2.83 -8.18 17.87
C VAL A 23 2.69 -7.07 16.82
N GLN A 24 3.74 -6.29 16.60
CA GLN A 24 3.76 -5.31 15.50
C GLN A 24 3.80 -5.98 14.12
N ARG A 25 4.50 -7.11 13.97
CA ARG A 25 4.54 -7.89 12.73
C ARG A 25 3.18 -8.46 12.35
N ASP A 26 2.37 -8.88 13.32
CA ASP A 26 1.01 -9.36 13.07
C ASP A 26 0.11 -8.29 12.44
N LYS A 27 0.47 -7.00 12.58
CA LYS A 27 -0.24 -5.87 11.96
C LYS A 27 0.27 -5.51 10.57
N ILE A 28 1.42 -6.05 10.13
CA ILE A 28 2.00 -5.75 8.82
C ILE A 28 1.07 -6.12 7.66
N PRO A 29 0.40 -7.30 7.65
CA PRO A 29 -0.49 -7.64 6.55
C PRO A 29 -1.62 -6.63 6.33
N ASP A 30 -2.26 -6.20 7.42
CA ASP A 30 -3.36 -5.23 7.36
C ASP A 30 -2.85 -3.84 6.96
N ALA A 31 -1.70 -3.42 7.50
CA ALA A 31 -1.06 -2.17 7.12
C ALA A 31 -0.70 -2.15 5.62
N LEU A 32 -0.09 -3.22 5.11
CA LEU A 32 0.25 -3.35 3.69
C LEU A 32 -1.00 -3.31 2.81
N ARG A 33 -2.09 -3.99 3.21
CA ARG A 33 -3.34 -3.96 2.47
C ARG A 33 -3.94 -2.56 2.42
N HIS A 34 -4.01 -1.85 3.55
CA HIS A 34 -4.51 -0.48 3.59
C HIS A 34 -3.69 0.47 2.72
N ILE A 35 -2.35 0.45 2.86
CA ILE A 35 -1.45 1.26 2.04
C ILE A 35 -1.64 0.94 0.56
N THR A 36 -1.79 -0.34 0.22
CA THR A 36 -1.98 -0.78 -1.16
C THR A 36 -3.33 -0.36 -1.72
N ILE A 37 -4.41 -0.42 -0.93
CA ILE A 37 -5.74 0.08 -1.33
C ILE A 37 -5.65 1.58 -1.65
N ASP A 38 -5.09 2.38 -0.74
CA ASP A 38 -4.91 3.83 -0.92
C ASP A 38 -4.07 4.12 -2.18
N LEU A 39 -3.02 3.33 -2.42
CA LEU A 39 -2.15 3.47 -3.59
C LEU A 39 -2.91 3.19 -4.88
N ILE A 40 -3.67 2.09 -4.94
CA ILE A 40 -4.41 1.71 -6.13
C ILE A 40 -5.53 2.70 -6.44
N VAL A 41 -6.25 3.20 -5.44
CA VAL A 41 -7.25 4.26 -5.63
C VAL A 41 -6.60 5.48 -6.29
N LYS A 42 -5.48 5.98 -5.76
CA LYS A 42 -4.75 7.12 -6.34
C LYS A 42 -4.23 6.85 -7.75
N ILE A 43 -3.74 5.64 -8.02
CA ILE A 43 -3.29 5.24 -9.36
C ILE A 43 -4.47 5.28 -10.32
N ILE A 44 -5.63 4.73 -9.96
CA ILE A 44 -6.83 4.72 -10.82
C ILE A 44 -7.31 6.14 -11.12
N GLU A 45 -7.36 7.01 -10.10
CA GLU A 45 -7.75 8.42 -10.23
C GLU A 45 -6.84 9.19 -11.20
N LYS A 46 -5.51 8.98 -11.09
CA LYS A 46 -4.50 9.62 -11.94
C LYS A 46 -4.34 8.95 -13.30
N ASN A 47 -4.81 7.72 -13.50
CA ASN A 47 -4.69 7.03 -14.77
C ASN A 47 -5.68 7.63 -15.78
N PRO A 48 -5.29 7.99 -17.01
CA PRO A 48 -6.20 8.58 -17.99
C PRO A 48 -7.49 7.79 -18.18
N VAL A 49 -8.62 8.49 -18.27
CA VAL A 49 -9.87 7.89 -18.72
C VAL A 49 -10.04 8.07 -20.23
N ASP A 50 -10.14 6.94 -20.92
CA ASP A 50 -10.66 6.89 -22.29
C ASP A 50 -11.66 5.72 -22.40
N THR A 51 -11.19 4.54 -22.75
CA THR A 51 -12.02 3.32 -22.74
C THR A 51 -12.27 2.76 -21.34
N GLY A 52 -11.38 3.04 -20.38
CA GLY A 52 -11.41 2.50 -19.02
C GLY A 52 -10.57 1.23 -18.83
N ARG A 53 -10.05 0.64 -19.91
CA ARG A 53 -9.25 -0.60 -19.89
C ARG A 53 -8.02 -0.55 -18.97
N SER A 54 -7.24 0.53 -19.05
CA SER A 54 -6.05 0.72 -18.21
C SER A 54 -6.40 0.84 -16.73
N ARG A 55 -7.46 1.58 -16.39
CA ARG A 55 -7.97 1.70 -15.01
C ARG A 55 -8.44 0.34 -14.48
N ALA A 56 -9.17 -0.41 -15.29
CA ALA A 56 -9.66 -1.74 -14.94
C ALA A 56 -8.55 -2.74 -14.58
N GLY A 57 -7.38 -2.64 -15.24
CA GLY A 57 -6.23 -3.48 -14.92
C GLY A 57 -5.67 -3.27 -13.51
N TRP A 58 -5.70 -2.03 -13.00
CA TRP A 58 -5.30 -1.73 -11.61
C TRP A 58 -6.42 -2.07 -10.61
N TYR A 59 -7.67 -1.86 -11.01
CA TYR A 59 -8.84 -2.11 -10.18
C TYR A 59 -8.99 -3.57 -9.72
N ILE A 60 -8.39 -4.54 -10.41
CA ILE A 60 -8.49 -5.96 -10.06
C ILE A 60 -8.21 -6.26 -8.58
N TYR A 61 -7.28 -5.52 -7.96
CA TYR A 61 -6.96 -5.68 -6.56
C TYR A 61 -8.12 -5.23 -5.67
N LEU A 62 -8.71 -4.05 -5.94
CA LEU A 62 -9.87 -3.56 -5.21
C LEU A 62 -11.08 -4.49 -5.36
N ASP A 63 -11.33 -4.95 -6.59
CA ASP A 63 -12.40 -5.91 -6.93
C ASP A 63 -12.27 -7.19 -6.08
N LYS A 64 -11.08 -7.79 -6.07
CA LYS A 64 -10.82 -9.05 -5.36
C LYS A 64 -10.73 -8.90 -3.85
N LYS A 65 -10.50 -7.69 -3.34
CA LYS A 65 -10.58 -7.37 -1.90
C LYS A 65 -11.94 -6.86 -1.46
N GLY A 66 -12.93 -6.81 -2.36
CA GLY A 66 -14.27 -6.33 -2.04
C GLY A 66 -14.31 -4.85 -1.66
N VAL A 67 -13.33 -4.06 -2.10
CA VAL A 67 -13.27 -2.62 -1.84
C VAL A 67 -14.15 -1.90 -2.86
N PRO A 68 -15.21 -1.19 -2.42
CA PRO A 68 -16.08 -0.46 -3.34
C PRO A 68 -15.29 0.60 -4.10
N HIS A 69 -15.25 0.50 -5.42
CA HIS A 69 -14.65 1.51 -6.29
C HIS A 69 -15.26 1.42 -7.70
N THR A 70 -15.47 2.56 -8.33
CA THR A 70 -16.07 2.63 -9.68
C THR A 70 -14.98 2.75 -10.74
N VAL A 71 -14.93 1.82 -11.67
CA VAL A 71 -14.09 1.95 -12.87
C VAL A 71 -14.84 2.73 -13.93
N SER A 72 -14.49 4.01 -14.09
CA SER A 72 -14.99 4.86 -15.16
C SER A 72 -14.36 4.51 -16.51
N GLY A 73 -15.15 4.54 -17.57
CA GLY A 73 -14.70 4.38 -18.96
C GLY A 73 -15.90 4.37 -19.91
N LYS A 74 -15.68 4.75 -21.17
CA LYS A 74 -16.75 4.81 -22.18
C LYS A 74 -17.10 3.45 -22.80
N ASP A 75 -16.31 2.42 -22.54
CA ASP A 75 -16.42 1.11 -23.18
C ASP A 75 -16.40 -0.04 -22.16
N ALA A 76 -17.57 -0.66 -21.96
CA ALA A 76 -17.73 -1.77 -21.02
C ALA A 76 -16.93 -3.02 -21.42
N LYS A 77 -16.76 -3.31 -22.72
CA LYS A 77 -15.96 -4.44 -23.18
C LYS A 77 -14.50 -4.21 -22.85
N ALA A 78 -14.01 -3.00 -23.10
CA ALA A 78 -12.64 -2.62 -22.78
C ALA A 78 -12.35 -2.68 -21.27
N ILE A 79 -13.33 -2.32 -20.42
CA ILE A 79 -13.22 -2.50 -18.96
C ILE A 79 -13.07 -3.98 -18.60
N THR A 80 -13.92 -4.86 -19.13
CA THR A 80 -13.83 -6.31 -18.91
C THR A 80 -12.49 -6.89 -19.37
N GLU A 81 -12.01 -6.48 -20.54
CA GLU A 81 -10.67 -6.86 -21.03
C GLU A 81 -9.55 -6.32 -20.12
N GLY A 82 -9.71 -5.11 -19.58
CA GLY A 82 -8.72 -4.55 -18.65
C GLY A 82 -8.64 -5.35 -17.37
N LYS A 83 -9.78 -5.76 -16.79
CA LYS A 83 -9.83 -6.62 -15.60
C LYS A 83 -9.09 -7.94 -15.84
N SER A 84 -9.26 -8.58 -16.99
CA SER A 84 -8.59 -9.86 -17.31
C SER A 84 -7.07 -9.72 -17.54
N LYS A 85 -6.57 -8.50 -17.73
CA LYS A 85 -5.14 -8.19 -17.81
C LYS A 85 -4.53 -7.78 -16.46
N GLY A 86 -5.36 -7.55 -15.45
CA GLY A 86 -4.89 -7.28 -14.09
C GLY A 86 -4.57 -8.58 -13.35
N SER A 87 -3.51 -8.55 -12.54
CA SER A 87 -3.21 -9.64 -11.59
C SER A 87 -2.53 -9.09 -10.35
N PHE A 88 -2.54 -9.85 -9.26
CA PHE A 88 -1.80 -9.52 -8.05
C PHE A 88 -1.35 -10.77 -7.31
N SER A 89 -0.36 -10.61 -6.43
CA SER A 89 0.07 -11.64 -5.49
C SER A 89 0.32 -11.02 -4.12
N GLU A 90 0.03 -11.77 -3.06
CA GLU A 90 0.30 -11.38 -1.68
C GLU A 90 1.18 -12.45 -1.03
N ASN A 91 2.18 -12.01 -0.28
CA ASN A 91 2.97 -12.87 0.57
C ASN A 91 3.14 -12.14 1.91
N PHE A 92 2.83 -12.81 3.01
CA PHE A 92 2.98 -12.25 4.36
C PHE A 92 3.92 -13.09 5.20
N ASP A 93 4.96 -13.64 4.57
CA ASP A 93 6.04 -14.29 5.27
C ASP A 93 6.73 -13.34 6.27
N ILE A 94 7.21 -13.91 7.37
CA ILE A 94 7.78 -13.19 8.51
C ILE A 94 9.05 -12.38 8.18
N TYR A 95 9.70 -12.64 7.04
CA TYR A 95 10.95 -11.99 6.65
C TYR A 95 10.74 -10.93 5.56
N LYS A 96 9.82 -11.14 4.62
CA LYS A 96 9.64 -10.24 3.47
C LYS A 96 8.18 -10.20 2.99
N PRO A 97 7.29 -9.55 3.76
CA PRO A 97 5.90 -9.41 3.34
C PRO A 97 5.80 -8.42 2.17
N PHE A 98 5.00 -8.74 1.16
CA PHE A 98 4.76 -7.90 -0.01
C PHE A 98 3.36 -8.08 -0.59
N ILE A 99 2.92 -7.06 -1.31
CA ILE A 99 1.79 -7.11 -2.23
C ILE A 99 2.28 -6.61 -3.58
N GLU A 100 2.20 -7.45 -4.60
CA GLU A 100 2.56 -7.10 -5.97
C GLU A 100 1.29 -6.97 -6.81
N ILE A 101 1.16 -5.90 -7.58
CA ILE A 101 0.04 -5.68 -8.49
C ILE A 101 0.58 -5.40 -9.88
N ARG A 102 0.06 -6.12 -10.87
CA ARG A 102 0.49 -6.05 -12.27
C ARG A 102 -0.68 -5.62 -13.14
N ASN A 103 -0.42 -4.63 -13.99
CA ASN A 103 -1.32 -4.24 -15.06
C ASN A 103 -0.75 -4.68 -16.42
N GLY A 104 -1.36 -5.70 -17.01
CA GLY A 104 -0.94 -6.29 -18.29
C GLY A 104 -1.44 -5.55 -19.53
N VAL A 105 -2.04 -4.36 -19.40
CA VAL A 105 -2.45 -3.54 -20.55
C VAL A 105 -1.20 -2.97 -21.21
N ILE A 106 -0.93 -3.36 -22.45
CA ILE A 106 0.34 -3.09 -23.18
C ILE A 106 0.76 -1.61 -23.12
N TYR A 107 -0.20 -0.70 -23.25
CA TYR A 107 0.07 0.73 -23.31
C TYR A 107 0.16 1.43 -21.94
N VAL A 108 -0.05 0.72 -20.82
CA VAL A 108 -0.05 1.30 -19.46
C VAL A 108 1.29 1.98 -19.15
N LYS A 109 2.41 1.43 -19.63
CA LYS A 109 3.73 2.02 -19.46
C LYS A 109 3.83 3.37 -20.15
N TYR A 110 3.27 3.50 -21.35
CA TYR A 110 3.31 4.77 -22.07
C TYR A 110 2.46 5.83 -21.35
N LEU A 111 1.38 5.44 -20.68
CA LEU A 111 0.59 6.36 -19.86
C LEU A 111 1.39 6.84 -18.65
N GLU A 112 2.10 5.94 -17.97
CA GLU A 112 3.00 6.29 -16.86
C GLU A 112 4.10 7.28 -17.27
N TYR A 113 4.58 7.19 -18.52
CA TYR A 113 5.65 8.04 -19.05
C TYR A 113 5.17 9.17 -19.98
N GLY A 114 3.87 9.50 -19.99
CA GLY A 114 3.39 10.78 -20.53
C GLY A 114 2.87 10.78 -21.96
N SER A 115 2.41 9.65 -22.49
CA SER A 115 1.77 9.59 -23.81
C SER A 115 0.34 10.16 -23.87
N SER A 116 -0.24 10.57 -22.73
CA SER A 116 -1.60 11.10 -22.64
C SER A 116 -1.61 12.56 -22.19
N LYS A 117 -2.43 13.38 -22.84
CA LYS A 117 -2.72 14.77 -22.42
C LYS A 117 -3.81 14.87 -21.35
N ARG A 118 -4.47 13.76 -21.00
CA ARG A 118 -5.66 13.73 -20.11
C ARG A 118 -5.31 13.48 -18.63
N SER A 119 -4.05 13.27 -18.30
CA SER A 119 -3.64 12.94 -16.94
C SER A 119 -2.24 13.48 -16.62
N PRO A 120 -1.88 13.59 -15.34
CA PRO A 120 -0.50 13.88 -14.98
C PRO A 120 0.44 12.76 -15.44
N LEU A 121 1.67 13.15 -15.78
CA LEU A 121 2.79 12.25 -16.04
C LEU A 121 3.15 11.51 -14.74
N GLY A 122 3.29 10.19 -14.79
CA GLY A 122 3.77 9.40 -13.66
C GLY A 122 2.70 9.00 -12.65
N MET A 123 1.55 8.48 -13.09
CA MET A 123 0.44 8.07 -12.21
C MET A 123 0.87 7.18 -11.04
N VAL A 124 1.79 6.23 -11.23
CA VAL A 124 2.31 5.34 -10.19
C VAL A 124 3.27 6.11 -9.29
N ARG A 125 4.30 6.74 -9.87
CA ARG A 125 5.33 7.46 -9.10
C ARG A 125 4.76 8.60 -8.26
N LEU A 126 3.83 9.38 -8.82
CA LEU A 126 3.17 10.47 -8.10
C LEU A 126 2.31 9.93 -6.96
N SER A 127 1.58 8.83 -7.18
CA SER A 127 0.77 8.21 -6.12
C SER A 127 1.63 7.68 -4.97
N MET A 128 2.79 7.08 -5.29
CA MET A 128 3.76 6.65 -4.29
C MET A 128 4.32 7.85 -3.50
N ALA A 129 4.76 8.90 -4.20
CA ALA A 129 5.32 10.09 -3.56
C ALA A 129 4.31 10.77 -2.61
N GLU A 130 3.05 10.91 -3.04
CA GLU A 130 1.98 11.46 -2.19
C GLU A 130 1.74 10.60 -0.94
N LEU A 131 1.72 9.27 -1.07
CA LEU A 131 1.49 8.39 0.06
C LEU A 131 2.66 8.36 1.04
N SER A 132 3.90 8.35 0.54
CA SER A 132 5.09 8.45 1.39
C SER A 132 5.08 9.75 2.20
N GLY A 133 4.70 10.87 1.58
CA GLY A 133 4.54 12.15 2.29
C GLY A 133 3.46 12.10 3.38
N LYS A 134 2.29 11.52 3.07
CA LYS A 134 1.18 11.35 4.02
C LYS A 134 1.57 10.47 5.21
N LEU A 135 2.16 9.30 4.95
CA LEU A 135 2.59 8.36 6.00
C LEU A 135 3.66 8.97 6.91
N SER A 136 4.64 9.69 6.33
CA SER A 136 5.66 10.39 7.11
C SER A 136 5.02 11.40 8.09
N LYS A 137 4.06 12.20 7.61
CA LYS A 137 3.37 13.17 8.45
C LYS A 137 2.56 12.49 9.57
N GLU A 138 1.80 11.45 9.26
CA GLU A 138 0.99 10.74 10.26
C GLU A 138 1.85 10.08 11.36
N VAL A 139 3.02 9.54 11.00
CA VAL A 139 3.97 9.00 11.98
C VAL A 139 4.53 10.10 12.87
N LEU A 140 4.93 11.24 12.30
CA LEU A 140 5.40 12.39 13.09
C LEU A 140 4.30 12.94 14.04
N ASP A 141 3.05 13.00 13.58
CA ASP A 141 1.91 13.46 14.37
C ASP A 141 1.60 12.49 15.53
N LYS A 142 1.80 11.17 15.36
CA LYS A 142 1.65 10.20 16.45
C LYS A 142 2.78 10.31 17.49
N LEU A 143 4.03 10.39 17.05
CA LEU A 143 5.19 10.49 17.94
C LEU A 143 5.13 11.76 18.80
N THR A 144 4.70 12.89 18.22
CA THR A 144 4.52 14.15 18.95
C THR A 144 3.41 14.04 20.00
N LYS A 145 2.25 13.45 19.67
CA LYS A 145 1.16 13.25 20.63
C LYS A 145 1.53 12.33 21.80
N GLU A 146 2.22 11.21 21.54
CA GLU A 146 2.65 10.27 22.59
C GLU A 146 3.69 10.90 23.53
N SER A 147 4.61 11.71 22.99
CA SER A 147 5.60 12.44 23.79
C SER A 147 4.96 13.50 24.73
N ILE A 148 3.82 14.07 24.35
CA ILE A 148 3.08 15.03 25.18
C ILE A 148 2.31 14.28 26.30
N SER A 149 1.83 13.07 26.03
CA SER A 149 1.13 12.25 27.04
C SER A 149 2.02 11.60 28.09
N LEU A 150 3.31 11.38 27.80
CA LEU A 150 4.28 10.82 28.75
C LEU A 150 4.92 11.87 29.67
N ASN A 151 4.78 13.15 29.33
CA ASN A 151 5.32 14.29 30.09
C ASN A 151 4.24 15.01 30.92
N ARG A 152 3.07 14.38 31.11
CA ARG A 152 1.99 14.80 32.01
C ARG A 152 1.75 13.70 33.03
#